data_AF-A0A090SZ37-F1
#
_entry.id   AF-A0A090SZ37-F1
#
_cell.length_a   1.000
_cell.length_b   1.000
_cell.length_c   1.000
_cell.angle_alpha   90.00
_cell.angle_beta   90.00
_cell.angle_gamma   90.00
#
_symmetry.space_group_name_H-M   'P 1'
#
loop_
_entity.id
_entity.type
_entity.pdbx_description
1 polymer ?
#
loop_
_entity_poly.entity_id
_entity_poly.type
_entity_poly.pdbx_seq_one_letter_code
_entity_poly.pdbx_strand_id
1 'polypeptide(L)'
;MSEKITVGISSCLLGEKVRFDSGHKQSTYVNKELRDYFDFVSVCPEVGMGLPVPRPTIRLMSNEERIALVDTKDESNDHTDGMMRFTREKVAELEDTEMCGYIVCAKSPSCGMERVKVYTRGHARTDGVGLYTEHLMKKMPWLPVEEDGRLNDPVLKENFVARVYSLKDFYASMGGEPTPGKIVAFHSRYKLTLMAHDPQSYKSLGRLVANQADYQPDEFYQAYRLG
;
A
#
# COMPACT_ATOMS: atom_id res chain seq x y z
N MET A 1 -24.91 9.73 -8.54
CA MET A 1 -24.29 8.89 -7.50
C MET A 1 -22.82 9.23 -7.50
N SER A 2 -22.22 9.56 -6.35
CA SER A 2 -20.79 9.83 -6.28
C SER A 2 -20.03 8.57 -6.71
N GLU A 3 -19.08 8.70 -7.63
CA GLU A 3 -18.16 7.61 -7.96
C GLU A 3 -17.34 7.27 -6.71
N LYS A 4 -17.31 6.00 -6.31
CA LYS A 4 -16.57 5.55 -5.13
C LYS A 4 -15.07 5.51 -5.43
N ILE A 5 -14.26 5.61 -4.37
CA ILE A 5 -12.80 5.63 -4.51
C ILE A 5 -12.28 4.19 -4.51
N THR A 6 -11.50 3.83 -5.53
CA THR A 6 -10.86 2.51 -5.62
C THR A 6 -9.74 2.37 -4.59
N VAL A 7 -9.84 1.36 -3.72
CA VAL A 7 -8.88 1.07 -2.66
C VAL A 7 -8.53 -0.43 -2.66
N GLY A 8 -7.25 -0.76 -2.67
CA GLY A 8 -6.80 -2.14 -2.54
C GLY A 8 -6.97 -2.66 -1.12
N ILE A 9 -7.25 -3.95 -0.95
CA ILE A 9 -7.38 -4.54 0.37
C ILE A 9 -6.91 -5.99 0.44
N SER A 10 -6.26 -6.34 1.56
CA SER A 10 -6.01 -7.75 1.88
C SER A 10 -7.34 -8.52 2.03
N SER A 11 -7.60 -9.50 1.16
CA SER A 11 -8.87 -10.25 1.08
C SER A 11 -9.40 -10.77 2.42
N CYS A 12 -8.52 -11.21 3.32
CA CYS A 12 -8.90 -11.70 4.64
C CYS A 12 -9.65 -10.67 5.51
N LEU A 13 -9.49 -9.38 5.23
CA LEU A 13 -10.16 -8.27 5.92
C LEU A 13 -11.62 -8.07 5.47
N LEU A 14 -11.98 -8.54 4.27
CA LEU A 14 -13.35 -8.53 3.74
C LEU A 14 -14.18 -9.73 4.22
N GLY A 15 -13.60 -10.65 4.99
CA GLY A 15 -14.30 -11.85 5.43
C GLY A 15 -14.09 -13.07 4.53
N GLU A 16 -13.28 -12.96 3.47
CA GLU A 16 -12.92 -14.10 2.64
C GLU A 16 -12.13 -15.13 3.48
N LYS A 17 -12.51 -16.41 3.37
CA LYS A 17 -11.86 -17.53 4.05
C LYS A 17 -10.56 -17.92 3.35
N VAL A 18 -9.59 -17.00 3.30
CA VAL A 18 -8.31 -17.17 2.59
C VAL A 18 -7.11 -17.32 3.52
N ARG A 19 -7.34 -17.28 4.84
CA ARG A 19 -6.29 -17.46 5.83
C ARG A 19 -5.78 -18.90 5.84
N PHE A 20 -4.56 -19.08 6.35
CA PHE A 20 -3.92 -20.39 6.52
C PHE A 20 -4.76 -21.37 7.35
N ASP A 21 -5.57 -20.86 8.28
CA ASP A 21 -6.47 -21.60 9.17
C ASP A 21 -7.91 -21.69 8.63
N SER A 22 -8.16 -21.31 7.37
CA SER A 22 -9.50 -21.21 6.76
C SER A 22 -10.45 -20.25 7.48
N GLY A 23 -9.94 -19.43 8.40
CA GLY A 23 -10.68 -18.38 9.08
C GLY A 23 -10.74 -17.08 8.26
N HIS A 24 -11.33 -16.05 8.87
CA HIS A 24 -11.29 -14.69 8.36
C HIS A 24 -10.68 -13.74 9.40
N LYS A 25 -10.24 -12.56 8.98
CA LYS A 25 -9.82 -11.47 9.87
C LYS A 25 -10.64 -10.22 9.55
N GLN A 26 -11.96 -10.41 9.53
CA GLN A 26 -12.88 -9.38 9.05
C GLN A 26 -12.72 -8.11 9.88
N SER A 27 -12.37 -7.00 9.21
CA SER A 27 -12.34 -5.71 9.87
C SER A 27 -13.74 -5.13 9.91
N THR A 28 -14.28 -4.93 11.11
CA THR A 28 -15.63 -4.35 11.27
C THR A 28 -15.66 -2.92 10.76
N TYR A 29 -14.60 -2.15 11.01
CA TYR A 29 -14.45 -0.77 10.55
C TYR A 29 -14.49 -0.68 9.01
N VAL A 30 -13.67 -1.46 8.31
CA VAL A 30 -13.64 -1.47 6.84
C VAL A 30 -15.02 -1.83 6.27
N ASN A 31 -15.63 -2.89 6.79
CA ASN A 31 -16.87 -3.43 6.20
C ASN A 31 -18.13 -2.62 6.53
N LYS A 32 -18.13 -1.86 7.63
CA LYS A 32 -19.28 -1.05 8.05
C LYS A 32 -19.15 0.43 7.74
N GLU A 33 -17.95 0.99 7.88
CA GLU A 33 -17.76 2.45 7.78
C GLU A 33 -17.17 2.85 6.43
N LEU A 34 -16.19 2.11 5.90
CA LEU A 34 -15.51 2.51 4.66
C LEU A 34 -16.20 2.01 3.38
N ARG A 35 -17.04 0.99 3.47
CA ARG A 35 -17.69 0.35 2.31
C ARG A 35 -18.62 1.28 1.52
N ASP A 36 -19.16 2.30 2.16
CA ASP A 36 -20.03 3.28 1.50
C ASP A 36 -19.23 4.31 0.69
N TYR A 37 -17.95 4.48 1.00
CA TYR A 37 -17.06 5.46 0.35
C TYR A 37 -16.13 4.82 -0.68
N PHE A 38 -15.71 3.56 -0.45
CA PHE A 38 -14.68 2.89 -1.23
C PHE A 38 -15.21 1.67 -1.97
N ASP A 39 -14.67 1.45 -3.17
CA ASP A 39 -14.76 0.19 -3.89
C ASP A 39 -13.45 -0.57 -3.71
N PHE A 40 -13.56 -1.81 -3.24
CA PHE A 40 -12.41 -2.58 -2.81
C PHE A 40 -11.91 -3.55 -3.87
N VAL A 41 -10.62 -3.45 -4.21
CA VAL A 41 -9.92 -4.46 -5.01
C VAL A 41 -9.25 -5.44 -4.06
N SER A 42 -9.84 -6.64 -3.92
CA SER A 42 -9.36 -7.64 -2.96
C SER A 42 -8.20 -8.46 -3.51
N VAL A 43 -7.15 -8.61 -2.72
CA VAL A 43 -5.97 -9.42 -3.07
C VAL A 43 -5.52 -10.26 -1.87
N CYS A 44 -5.29 -11.54 -2.11
CA CYS A 44 -4.55 -12.41 -1.21
C CYS A 44 -3.29 -12.89 -1.93
N PRO A 45 -2.09 -12.37 -1.61
CA PRO A 45 -0.87 -12.78 -2.29
C PRO A 45 -0.55 -14.28 -2.14
N GLU A 46 -0.90 -14.86 -1.00
CA GLU A 46 -0.63 -16.28 -0.72
C GLU A 46 -1.50 -17.21 -1.58
N VAL A 47 -2.80 -16.93 -1.71
CA VAL A 47 -3.69 -17.68 -2.60
C VAL A 47 -3.38 -17.36 -4.06
N GLY A 48 -3.09 -16.09 -4.36
CA GLY A 48 -2.76 -15.63 -5.71
C GLY A 48 -1.51 -16.28 -6.30
N MET A 49 -0.49 -16.58 -5.47
CA MET A 49 0.67 -17.34 -5.90
C MET A 49 0.45 -18.86 -5.95
N GLY A 50 -0.74 -19.35 -5.56
CA GLY A 50 -1.13 -20.75 -5.65
C GLY A 50 -1.07 -21.57 -4.35
N LEU A 51 -0.91 -20.94 -3.17
CA LEU A 51 -0.98 -21.72 -1.93
C LEU A 51 -2.42 -22.15 -1.63
N PRO A 52 -2.61 -23.38 -1.09
CA PRO A 52 -3.93 -23.88 -0.74
C PRO A 52 -4.53 -23.15 0.46
N VAL A 53 -5.81 -23.42 0.69
CA VAL A 53 -6.53 -23.04 1.90
C VAL A 53 -7.23 -24.29 2.45
N PRO A 54 -6.86 -24.81 3.64
CA PRO A 54 -5.80 -24.33 4.53
C PRO A 54 -4.38 -24.60 3.99
N ARG A 55 -3.37 -23.94 4.57
CA ARG A 55 -1.94 -24.12 4.27
C ARG A 55 -1.10 -24.13 5.56
N PRO A 56 0.13 -24.65 5.53
CA PRO A 56 1.09 -24.44 6.61
C PRO A 56 1.28 -22.94 6.92
N THR A 57 1.62 -22.64 8.17
CA THR A 57 1.98 -21.27 8.55
C THR A 57 3.31 -20.89 7.91
N ILE A 58 3.39 -19.72 7.30
CA ILE A 58 4.62 -19.19 6.70
C ILE A 58 5.20 -18.07 7.56
N ARG A 59 6.50 -17.79 7.40
CA ARG A 59 7.22 -16.73 8.10
C ARG A 59 8.32 -16.12 7.24
N LEU A 60 8.76 -14.91 7.61
CA LEU A 60 9.95 -14.30 7.03
C LEU A 60 11.20 -14.78 7.77
N MET A 61 12.15 -15.33 7.04
CA MET A 61 13.48 -15.71 7.51
C MET A 61 14.52 -14.81 6.84
N SER A 62 15.35 -14.14 7.61
CA SER A 62 16.51 -13.40 7.11
C SER A 62 17.73 -14.31 7.19
N ASN A 63 18.33 -14.60 6.04
CA ASN A 63 19.69 -15.13 5.96
C ASN A 63 20.65 -14.00 5.53
N GLU A 64 21.94 -14.30 5.35
CA GLU A 64 22.96 -13.29 4.99
C GLU A 64 22.72 -12.65 3.61
N GLU A 65 21.93 -13.28 2.74
CA GLU A 65 21.75 -12.88 1.35
C GLU A 65 20.39 -12.22 1.07
N ARG A 66 19.32 -12.62 1.78
CA ARG A 66 17.95 -12.15 1.53
C ARG A 66 16.98 -12.37 2.70
N ILE A 67 15.79 -11.78 2.58
CA ILE A 67 14.61 -12.16 3.34
C ILE A 67 13.83 -13.18 2.51
N ALA A 68 13.70 -14.40 3.02
CA ALA A 68 12.95 -15.50 2.42
C ALA A 68 11.59 -15.69 3.11
N LEU A 69 10.58 -16.06 2.33
CA LEU A 69 9.26 -16.47 2.82
C LEU A 69 9.17 -18.00 2.79
N VAL A 70 9.19 -18.62 3.96
CA VAL A 70 9.29 -20.09 4.09
C VAL A 70 8.19 -20.65 4.99
N ASP A 71 7.94 -21.95 4.91
CA ASP A 71 7.11 -22.61 5.92
C ASP A 71 7.75 -22.51 7.32
N THR A 72 6.91 -22.34 8.34
CA THR A 72 7.36 -22.20 9.73
C THR A 72 7.96 -23.50 10.25
N LYS A 73 7.39 -24.64 9.83
CA LYS A 73 7.80 -25.98 10.29
C LYS A 73 8.92 -26.61 9.46
N ASP A 74 9.10 -26.15 8.22
CA ASP A 74 10.09 -26.69 7.28
C ASP A 74 10.64 -25.56 6.42
N GLU A 75 11.81 -25.04 6.81
CA GLU A 75 12.44 -23.91 6.11
C GLU A 75 12.91 -24.27 4.69
N SER A 76 12.93 -25.56 4.32
CA SER A 76 13.28 -25.99 2.95
C SER A 76 12.18 -25.70 1.93
N ASN A 77 10.94 -25.51 2.39
CA ASN A 77 9.83 -25.04 1.56
C ASN A 77 9.90 -23.51 1.43
N ASP A 78 10.65 -23.04 0.43
CA ASP A 78 10.83 -21.63 0.11
C ASP A 78 9.81 -21.16 -0.95
N HIS A 79 8.96 -20.21 -0.57
CA HIS A 79 7.91 -19.62 -1.40
C HIS A 79 8.29 -18.24 -1.96
N THR A 80 9.52 -17.77 -1.72
CA THR A 80 9.95 -16.40 -2.02
C THR A 80 9.80 -16.07 -3.50
N ASP A 81 10.27 -16.95 -4.39
CA ASP A 81 10.25 -16.68 -5.83
C ASP A 81 8.83 -16.71 -6.40
N GLY A 82 7.97 -17.60 -5.89
CA GLY A 82 6.54 -17.64 -6.21
C GLY A 82 5.83 -16.36 -5.75
N MET A 83 6.07 -15.94 -4.50
CA MET A 83 5.51 -14.72 -3.92
C MET A 83 5.93 -13.49 -4.70
N MET A 84 7.23 -13.36 -5.01
CA MET A 84 7.75 -12.20 -5.72
C MET A 84 7.31 -12.14 -7.18
N ARG A 85 7.09 -13.29 -7.83
CA ARG A 85 6.53 -13.34 -9.19
C ARG A 85 5.08 -12.82 -9.21
N PHE A 86 4.22 -13.42 -8.37
CA PHE A 86 2.83 -12.96 -8.23
C PHE A 86 2.77 -11.48 -7.85
N THR A 87 3.60 -11.06 -6.88
CA THR A 87 3.64 -9.68 -6.40
C THR A 87 3.97 -8.71 -7.53
N ARG A 88 5.00 -8.99 -8.34
CA ARG A 88 5.36 -8.12 -9.48
C ARG A 88 4.23 -8.00 -10.50
N GLU A 89 3.62 -9.12 -10.87
CA GLU A 89 2.52 -9.16 -11.85
C GLU A 89 1.29 -8.40 -11.32
N LYS A 90 0.88 -8.68 -10.09
CA LYS A 90 -0.30 -8.05 -9.49
C LYS A 90 -0.09 -6.57 -9.20
N VAL A 91 1.11 -6.16 -8.75
CA VAL A 91 1.39 -4.74 -8.49
C VAL A 91 1.41 -3.94 -9.80
N ALA A 92 1.95 -4.50 -10.89
CA ALA A 92 1.89 -3.88 -12.21
C ALA A 92 0.43 -3.71 -12.69
N GLU A 93 -0.41 -4.73 -12.54
CA GLU A 93 -1.85 -4.63 -12.86
C GLU A 93 -2.54 -3.52 -12.05
N LEU A 94 -2.21 -3.39 -10.75
CA LEU A 94 -2.82 -2.39 -9.88
C LEU A 94 -2.34 -0.97 -10.16
N GLU A 95 -1.12 -0.80 -10.66
CA GLU A 95 -0.55 0.51 -11.00
C GLU A 95 -1.41 1.24 -12.05
N ASP A 96 -2.04 0.49 -12.95
CA ASP A 96 -2.91 1.02 -14.01
C ASP A 96 -4.35 1.37 -13.57
N THR A 97 -4.72 1.10 -12.30
CA THR A 97 -6.14 1.20 -11.84
C THR A 97 -6.53 2.52 -11.19
N GLU A 98 -5.66 3.54 -11.23
CA GLU A 98 -5.80 4.80 -10.47
C GLU A 98 -6.18 4.57 -8.99
N MET A 99 -5.68 3.48 -8.41
CA MET A 99 -5.92 3.12 -7.02
C MET A 99 -5.44 4.24 -6.09
N CYS A 100 -6.28 4.61 -5.13
CA CYS A 100 -6.05 5.78 -4.28
C CYS A 100 -5.59 5.42 -2.86
N GLY A 101 -5.56 4.13 -2.51
CA GLY A 101 -5.00 3.66 -1.25
C GLY A 101 -5.00 2.13 -1.17
N TYR A 102 -4.39 1.61 -0.11
CA TYR A 102 -4.35 0.18 0.18
C TYR A 102 -4.46 -0.11 1.67
N ILE A 103 -5.37 -1.01 2.06
CA ILE A 103 -5.52 -1.48 3.43
C ILE A 103 -4.96 -2.90 3.55
N VAL A 104 -3.90 -3.05 4.34
CA VAL A 104 -3.23 -4.34 4.49
C VAL A 104 -3.52 -5.02 5.83
N CYS A 105 -3.39 -6.35 5.86
CA CYS A 105 -3.57 -7.13 7.07
C CYS A 105 -2.30 -7.11 7.94
N ALA A 106 -2.43 -6.57 9.15
CA ALA A 106 -1.33 -6.44 10.10
C ALA A 106 -0.66 -7.78 10.43
N LYS A 107 0.68 -7.73 10.61
CA LYS A 107 1.55 -8.87 11.02
C LYS A 107 1.64 -10.03 10.03
N SER A 108 1.02 -9.93 8.86
CA SER A 108 1.17 -10.96 7.83
C SER A 108 2.58 -10.93 7.24
N PRO A 109 3.25 -12.08 7.05
CA PRO A 109 4.55 -12.14 6.38
C PRO A 109 4.48 -11.78 4.89
N SER A 110 3.29 -11.78 4.28
CA SER A 110 3.07 -11.30 2.91
C SER A 110 2.56 -9.87 2.88
N CYS A 111 1.54 -9.55 3.69
CA CYS A 111 0.81 -8.28 3.60
C CYS A 111 1.14 -7.25 4.69
N GLY A 112 1.79 -7.60 5.80
CA GLY A 112 1.98 -6.64 6.90
C GLY A 112 2.80 -5.43 6.46
N MET A 113 2.40 -4.22 6.86
CA MET A 113 3.09 -2.98 6.50
C MET A 113 4.24 -2.69 7.46
N GLU A 114 4.08 -3.03 8.73
CA GLU A 114 5.12 -2.82 9.73
C GLU A 114 5.08 -3.90 10.81
N ARG A 115 6.15 -3.97 11.60
CA ARG A 115 6.27 -4.87 12.75
C ARG A 115 6.03 -6.34 12.43
N VAL A 116 6.32 -6.74 11.19
CA VAL A 116 6.31 -8.14 10.78
C VAL A 116 7.52 -8.83 11.38
N LYS A 117 7.31 -10.03 11.93
CA LYS A 117 8.40 -10.82 12.51
C LYS A 117 9.31 -11.34 11.40
N VAL A 118 10.59 -11.03 11.51
CA VAL A 118 11.66 -11.62 10.69
C VAL A 118 12.57 -12.41 11.59
N TYR A 119 12.68 -13.70 11.30
CA TYR A 119 13.45 -14.64 12.08
C TYR A 119 14.88 -14.76 11.52
N THR A 120 15.85 -14.93 12.41
CA THR A 120 17.26 -15.20 12.14
C THR A 120 17.68 -16.38 13.03
N ARG A 121 18.86 -16.98 12.82
CA ARG A 121 19.34 -18.10 13.63
C ARG A 121 19.34 -17.73 15.13
N GLY A 122 18.36 -18.24 15.88
CA GLY A 122 18.20 -18.03 17.32
C GLY A 122 17.50 -16.74 17.77
N HIS A 123 17.16 -15.82 16.87
CA HIS A 123 16.57 -14.52 17.23
C HIS A 123 15.46 -14.10 16.26
N ALA A 124 14.54 -13.24 16.72
CA ALA A 124 13.52 -12.64 15.87
C ALA A 124 13.48 -11.12 16.08
N ARG A 125 13.46 -10.37 14.97
CA ARG A 125 13.21 -8.93 14.96
C ARG A 125 11.78 -8.62 14.51
N THR A 126 11.26 -7.48 14.91
CA THR A 126 9.87 -7.04 14.65
C THR A 126 9.84 -5.69 13.95
N ASP A 127 10.69 -5.53 12.95
CA ASP A 127 10.84 -4.34 12.11
C ASP A 127 10.62 -4.67 10.62
N GLY A 128 10.17 -5.88 10.32
CA GLY A 128 9.94 -6.32 8.96
C GLY A 128 8.67 -5.76 8.34
N VAL A 129 8.63 -5.88 7.01
CA VAL A 129 7.48 -5.63 6.14
C VAL A 129 7.21 -6.91 5.35
N GLY A 130 5.95 -7.21 5.08
CA GLY A 130 5.58 -8.35 4.25
C GLY A 130 6.04 -8.16 2.81
N LEU A 131 6.47 -9.23 2.13
CA LEU A 131 7.11 -9.13 0.81
C LEU A 131 6.23 -8.43 -0.25
N TYR A 132 4.92 -8.68 -0.24
CA TYR A 132 3.99 -8.05 -1.17
C TYR A 132 3.87 -6.54 -0.89
N THR A 133 3.65 -6.18 0.37
CA THR A 133 3.48 -4.78 0.79
C THR A 133 4.75 -3.98 0.62
N GLU A 134 5.91 -4.58 0.88
CA GLU A 134 7.20 -3.94 0.64
C GLU A 134 7.38 -3.59 -0.84
N HIS A 135 7.06 -4.52 -1.75
CA HIS A 135 7.13 -4.25 -3.18
C HIS A 135 6.11 -3.21 -3.64
N LEU A 136 4.86 -3.28 -3.14
CA LEU A 136 3.79 -2.32 -3.42
C LEU A 136 4.24 -0.90 -3.05
N MET A 137 4.76 -0.70 -1.84
CA MET A 137 5.22 0.60 -1.36
C MET A 137 6.46 1.10 -2.11
N LYS A 138 7.36 0.21 -2.53
CA LYS A 138 8.52 0.57 -3.37
C LYS A 138 8.10 1.01 -4.77
N LYS A 139 7.07 0.39 -5.35
CA LYS A 139 6.59 0.69 -6.70
C LYS A 139 5.69 1.92 -6.77
N MET A 140 4.83 2.09 -5.77
CA MET A 140 3.92 3.23 -5.67
C MET A 140 4.14 3.97 -4.33
N PRO A 141 5.28 4.66 -4.14
CA PRO A 141 5.61 5.32 -2.87
C PRO A 141 4.63 6.46 -2.50
N TRP A 142 3.93 7.03 -3.48
CA TRP A 142 2.87 8.02 -3.26
C TRP A 142 1.57 7.41 -2.71
N LEU A 143 1.36 6.09 -2.86
CA LEU A 143 0.12 5.43 -2.51
C LEU A 143 -0.04 5.39 -0.97
N PRO A 144 -1.17 5.85 -0.42
CA PRO A 144 -1.48 5.68 0.99
C PRO A 144 -1.66 4.19 1.30
N VAL A 145 -0.79 3.63 2.14
CA VAL A 145 -0.91 2.26 2.65
C VAL A 145 -1.07 2.33 4.16
N GLU A 146 -1.99 1.54 4.73
CA GLU A 146 -2.20 1.48 6.18
C GLU A 146 -2.69 0.08 6.62
N GLU A 147 -2.44 -0.29 7.87
CA GLU A 147 -2.88 -1.56 8.45
C GLU A 147 -4.28 -1.51 9.08
N ASP A 148 -5.02 -2.61 8.99
CA ASP A 148 -6.37 -2.75 9.57
C ASP A 148 -6.46 -2.38 11.06
N GLY A 149 -5.44 -2.72 11.84
CA GLY A 149 -5.38 -2.39 13.27
C GLY A 149 -5.15 -0.90 13.53
N ARG A 150 -4.32 -0.26 12.70
CA ARG A 150 -3.90 1.14 12.84
C ARG A 150 -5.03 2.12 12.48
N LEU A 151 -5.94 1.73 11.60
CA LEU A 151 -7.15 2.50 11.27
C LEU A 151 -8.16 2.66 12.44
N ASN A 152 -7.94 1.98 13.57
CA ASN A 152 -8.73 2.24 14.78
C ASN A 152 -8.25 3.50 15.52
N ASP A 153 -6.99 3.91 15.34
CA ASP A 153 -6.47 5.17 15.86
C ASP A 153 -7.06 6.36 15.07
N PRO A 154 -7.69 7.34 15.74
CA PRO A 154 -8.34 8.46 15.04
C PRO A 154 -7.40 9.28 14.17
N VAL A 155 -6.16 9.51 14.60
CA VAL A 155 -5.21 10.38 13.90
C VAL A 155 -4.67 9.67 12.65
N LEU A 156 -4.29 8.40 12.78
CA LEU A 156 -3.81 7.61 11.64
C LEU A 156 -4.91 7.41 10.60
N LYS A 157 -6.13 7.16 11.06
CA LYS A 157 -7.32 7.06 10.22
C LYS A 157 -7.61 8.34 9.46
N GLU A 158 -7.64 9.48 10.14
CA GLU A 158 -7.85 10.78 9.49
C GLU A 158 -6.76 11.04 8.45
N ASN A 159 -5.49 10.77 8.78
CA ASN A 159 -4.38 10.92 7.84
C ASN A 159 -4.53 10.01 6.60
N PHE A 160 -4.85 8.73 6.79
CA PHE A 160 -5.07 7.80 5.68
C PHE A 160 -6.21 8.27 4.77
N VAL A 161 -7.37 8.59 5.35
CA VAL A 161 -8.55 9.04 4.59
C VAL A 161 -8.24 10.35 3.86
N ALA A 162 -7.63 11.34 4.51
CA ALA A 162 -7.27 12.61 3.89
C ALA A 162 -6.34 12.40 2.68
N ARG A 163 -5.35 11.50 2.79
CA ARG A 163 -4.44 11.18 1.68
C ARG A 163 -5.14 10.44 0.54
N VAL A 164 -6.04 9.50 0.83
CA VAL A 164 -6.85 8.79 -0.17
C VAL A 164 -7.70 9.77 -0.99
N TYR A 165 -8.39 10.69 -0.33
CA TYR A 165 -9.21 11.71 -1.01
C TYR A 165 -8.36 12.72 -1.78
N SER A 166 -7.21 13.12 -1.22
CA SER A 166 -6.28 14.01 -1.91
C SER A 166 -5.73 13.38 -3.20
N LEU A 167 -5.45 12.06 -3.18
CA LEU A 167 -4.97 11.34 -4.36
C LEU A 167 -6.09 11.16 -5.41
N LYS A 168 -7.34 10.91 -5.00
CA LYS A 168 -8.48 10.90 -5.93
C LYS A 168 -8.67 12.26 -6.60
N ASP A 169 -8.60 13.36 -5.84
CA ASP A 169 -8.69 14.71 -6.40
C ASP A 169 -7.50 15.04 -7.31
N PHE A 170 -6.31 14.51 -6.99
CA PHE A 170 -5.13 14.64 -7.86
C PHE A 170 -5.38 13.99 -9.21
N TYR A 171 -5.82 12.72 -9.26
CA TYR A 171 -6.15 12.04 -10.52
C TYR A 171 -7.26 12.76 -11.29
N ALA A 172 -8.34 13.16 -10.61
CA ALA A 172 -9.43 13.93 -11.22
C ALA A 172 -8.94 15.29 -11.80
N SER A 173 -8.02 15.96 -11.10
CA SER A 173 -7.43 17.23 -11.56
C SER A 173 -6.55 17.05 -12.79
N MET A 174 -5.86 15.91 -12.91
CA MET A 174 -5.08 15.60 -14.11
C MET A 174 -5.99 15.20 -15.28
N GLY A 175 -7.05 14.44 -15.02
CA GLY A 175 -8.02 14.00 -16.03
C GLY A 175 -7.38 13.15 -17.13
N GLY A 176 -6.44 12.27 -16.75
CA GLY A 176 -5.67 11.42 -17.68
C GLY A 176 -4.56 12.14 -18.48
N GLU A 177 -4.57 13.48 -18.50
CA GLU A 177 -3.61 14.29 -19.25
C GLU A 177 -2.95 15.32 -18.32
N PRO A 178 -1.90 14.92 -17.56
CA PRO A 178 -1.24 15.81 -16.62
C PRO A 178 -0.55 16.96 -17.36
N THR A 179 -0.69 18.17 -16.83
CA THR A 179 0.04 19.35 -17.32
C THR A 179 0.64 20.12 -16.14
N PRO A 180 1.75 20.86 -16.35
CA PRO A 180 2.35 21.65 -15.28
C PRO A 180 1.35 22.61 -14.62
N GLY A 181 0.50 23.26 -15.42
CA GLY A 181 -0.56 24.14 -14.91
C GLY A 181 -1.59 23.42 -14.02
N LYS A 182 -2.01 22.20 -14.38
CA LYS A 182 -2.93 21.39 -13.56
C LYS A 182 -2.28 21.02 -12.22
N ILE A 183 -1.00 20.65 -12.24
CA ILE A 183 -0.23 20.31 -11.02
C ILE A 183 -0.08 21.54 -10.12
N VAL A 184 0.30 22.70 -10.67
CA VAL A 184 0.37 23.97 -9.91
C VAL A 184 -0.97 24.32 -9.28
N ALA A 185 -2.06 24.17 -10.03
CA ALA A 185 -3.41 24.45 -9.54
C ALA A 185 -3.79 23.51 -8.40
N PHE A 186 -3.51 22.21 -8.52
CA PHE A 186 -3.70 21.24 -7.43
C PHE A 186 -2.85 21.62 -6.21
N HIS A 187 -1.54 21.79 -6.39
CA HIS A 187 -0.61 22.13 -5.31
C HIS A 187 -1.07 23.39 -4.56
N SER A 188 -1.51 24.42 -5.28
CA SER A 188 -1.98 25.67 -4.69
C SER A 188 -3.18 25.49 -3.76
N ARG A 189 -4.08 24.53 -4.04
CA ARG A 189 -5.22 24.19 -3.18
C ARG A 189 -4.79 23.45 -1.91
N TYR A 190 -3.82 22.54 -2.01
CA TYR A 190 -3.41 21.67 -0.90
C TYR A 190 -2.20 22.18 -0.11
N LYS A 191 -1.53 23.24 -0.54
CA LYS A 191 -0.25 23.69 0.06
C LYS A 191 -0.31 23.93 1.58
N LEU A 192 -1.44 24.43 2.09
CA LEU A 192 -1.61 24.68 3.53
C LEU A 192 -1.85 23.38 4.31
N THR A 193 -2.60 22.45 3.73
CA THR A 193 -2.77 21.09 4.27
C THR A 193 -1.41 20.37 4.31
N LEU A 194 -0.65 20.44 3.21
CA LEU A 194 0.71 19.89 3.15
C LEU A 194 1.60 20.51 4.23
N MET A 195 1.58 21.83 4.41
CA MET A 195 2.35 22.52 5.44
C MET A 195 1.97 22.08 6.87
N ALA A 196 0.68 21.83 7.12
CA ALA A 196 0.20 21.41 8.44
C ALA A 196 0.67 19.99 8.81
N HIS A 197 0.85 19.10 7.82
CA HIS A 197 1.24 17.71 8.04
C HIS A 197 2.74 17.46 7.86
N ASP A 198 3.40 18.17 6.94
CA ASP A 198 4.82 18.04 6.65
C ASP A 198 5.42 19.37 6.11
N PRO A 199 5.99 20.19 7.01
CA PRO A 199 6.66 21.44 6.63
C PRO A 199 7.88 21.25 5.72
N GLN A 200 8.54 20.09 5.74
CA GLN A 200 9.69 19.80 4.89
C GLN A 200 9.24 19.53 3.46
N SER A 201 8.25 18.65 3.30
CA SER A 201 7.63 18.37 1.98
C SER A 201 6.98 19.62 1.39
N TYR A 202 6.38 20.49 2.21
CA TYR A 202 5.88 21.79 1.74
C TYR A 202 6.98 22.65 1.09
N LYS A 203 8.18 22.69 1.68
CA LYS A 203 9.30 23.47 1.14
C LYS A 203 9.87 22.85 -0.13
N SER A 204 10.10 21.54 -0.15
CA SER A 204 10.67 20.85 -1.31
C SER A 204 9.73 20.92 -2.52
N LEU A 205 8.45 20.56 -2.33
CA LEU A 205 7.44 20.61 -3.39
C LEU A 205 7.13 22.05 -3.82
N GLY A 206 7.11 23.01 -2.88
CA GLY A 206 6.96 24.42 -3.22
C GLY A 206 8.08 24.91 -4.14
N ARG A 207 9.32 24.50 -3.89
CA ARG A 207 10.46 24.79 -4.78
C ARG A 207 10.33 24.08 -6.12
N LEU A 208 9.93 22.81 -6.13
CA LEU A 208 9.72 22.05 -7.36
C LEU A 208 8.68 22.74 -8.26
N VAL A 209 7.53 23.12 -7.70
CA VAL A 209 6.44 23.79 -8.40
C VAL A 209 6.85 25.17 -8.90
N ALA A 210 7.63 25.94 -8.12
CA ALA A 210 8.14 27.24 -8.55
C ALA A 210 9.10 27.15 -9.75
N ASN A 211 9.84 26.05 -9.87
CA ASN A 211 10.80 25.80 -10.95
C ASN A 211 10.25 24.84 -12.01
N GLN A 212 8.92 24.72 -12.16
CA GLN A 212 8.29 23.79 -13.11
C GLN A 212 8.78 23.95 -14.57
N ALA A 213 9.27 25.13 -14.94
CA ALA A 213 9.77 25.42 -16.28
C ALA A 213 11.10 24.73 -16.60
N ASP A 214 11.81 24.24 -15.58
CA ASP A 214 13.10 23.55 -15.72
C ASP A 214 12.93 22.06 -16.06
N TYR A 215 11.69 21.55 -16.06
CA TYR A 215 11.38 20.12 -16.22
C TYR A 215 10.56 19.88 -17.48
N GLN A 216 10.74 18.70 -18.09
CA GLN A 216 9.77 18.20 -19.06
C GLN A 216 8.45 17.84 -18.35
N PRO A 217 7.27 17.95 -19.00
CA PRO A 217 5.98 17.72 -18.34
C PRO A 217 5.85 16.38 -17.62
N ASP A 218 6.31 15.28 -18.23
CA ASP A 218 6.26 13.95 -17.63
C ASP A 218 7.21 13.81 -16.44
N GLU A 219 8.42 14.38 -16.55
CA GLU A 219 9.40 14.39 -15.47
C GLU A 219 8.89 15.20 -14.27
N PHE A 220 8.28 16.36 -14.53
CA PHE A 220 7.65 17.19 -13.51
C PHE A 220 6.52 16.45 -12.79
N TYR A 221 5.67 15.76 -13.54
CA TYR A 221 4.58 14.95 -13.00
C TYR A 221 5.10 13.84 -12.07
N GLN A 222 6.12 13.09 -12.51
CA GLN A 222 6.71 12.02 -11.69
C GLN A 222 7.42 12.59 -10.45
N ALA A 223 8.22 13.64 -10.61
CA ALA A 223 8.91 14.29 -9.50
C ALA A 223 7.91 14.80 -8.44
N TYR A 224 6.81 15.41 -8.87
CA TYR A 224 5.78 15.92 -7.95
C TYR A 224 5.08 14.80 -7.19
N ARG A 225 4.79 13.66 -7.83
CA ARG A 225 4.18 12.50 -7.15
C ARG A 225 5.11 11.86 -6.14
N LEU A 226 6.41 11.82 -6.44
CA LEU A 226 7.39 11.17 -5.57
C LEU A 226 7.67 11.94 -4.27
N GLY A 227 7.40 13.25 -4.24
CA GLY A 227 7.52 14.08 -3.04
C GLY A 227 8.92 14.59 -2.78
#